data_AF-A0A1I2E8V1-F1
#
_entry.id   AF-A0A1I2E8V1-F1
#
_cell.length_a   1.000
_cell.length_b   1.000
_cell.length_c   1.000
_cell.angle_alpha   90.00
_cell.angle_beta   90.00
_cell.angle_gamma   90.00
#
_symmetry.space_group_name_H-M   'P 1'
#
loop_
_entity.id
_entity.type
_entity.pdbx_description
1 polymer ?
#
loop_
_entity_poly.entity_id
_entity_poly.type
_entity_poly.pdbx_seq_one_letter_code
_entity_poly.pdbx_strand_id
1 'polypeptide(L)'
;MYHKTMLTLYMKSIDNQKQIRTFECQLYQLETVLDTLNLIAAAGNLLLETYIVEDGHRTNLSHQAFDGQDLLRPIRALQTQWEALLSQPRVVILATIDRFLLEMVLQRIDQYEVVMASYDCTITKLENLLLKTQQRLSASAQRVHLLSHYQTILTRQRRYVDQAQVGRDEWLEKLTRLKQARQPI
;
A
#
# COMPACT_ATOMS: atom_id res chain seq x y z
N MET A 1 -31.23 -14.49 -37.80
CA MET A 1 -30.49 -13.95 -38.96
C MET A 1 -29.84 -12.66 -38.49
N TYR A 2 -28.62 -12.71 -37.95
CA TYR A 2 -27.95 -11.51 -37.42
C TYR A 2 -27.49 -10.64 -38.58
N HIS A 3 -28.04 -9.43 -38.70
CA HIS A 3 -27.47 -8.41 -39.61
C HIS A 3 -26.12 -8.01 -39.02
N LYS A 4 -25.03 -8.36 -39.72
CA LYS A 4 -23.69 -7.94 -39.35
C LYS A 4 -23.56 -6.50 -39.82
N THR A 5 -23.65 -5.56 -38.88
CA THR A 5 -23.53 -4.14 -39.17
C THR A 5 -22.17 -3.86 -39.80
N MET A 6 -22.18 -3.04 -40.84
CA MET A 6 -21.02 -2.75 -41.66
C MET A 6 -20.33 -1.51 -41.11
N LEU A 7 -19.05 -1.64 -40.75
CA LEU A 7 -18.23 -0.57 -40.21
C LEU A 7 -17.34 -0.02 -41.32
N THR A 8 -17.35 1.29 -41.52
CA THR A 8 -16.39 1.95 -42.42
C THR A 8 -15.31 2.62 -41.57
N LEU A 9 -14.07 2.15 -41.70
CA LEU A 9 -12.91 2.79 -41.12
C LEU A 9 -12.38 3.85 -42.08
N TYR A 10 -12.19 5.06 -41.54
CA TYR A 10 -11.48 6.15 -42.18
C TYR A 10 -10.17 6.39 -41.44
N MET A 11 -9.07 6.46 -42.19
CA MET A 11 -7.74 6.71 -41.65
C MET A 11 -7.01 7.75 -42.49
N LYS A 12 -6.25 8.60 -41.80
CA LYS A 12 -5.17 9.39 -42.36
C LYS A 12 -3.86 9.07 -41.64
N SER A 13 -2.81 8.76 -42.38
CA SER A 13 -1.50 8.42 -41.83
C SER A 13 -0.35 9.07 -42.59
N ILE A 14 0.82 9.14 -41.96
CA ILE A 14 2.09 9.50 -42.60
C ILE A 14 2.91 8.22 -42.74
N ASP A 15 3.38 7.92 -43.95
CA ASP A 15 4.25 6.78 -44.19
C ASP A 15 5.74 7.06 -43.91
N ASN A 16 6.58 6.04 -44.02
CA ASN A 16 8.03 6.16 -43.81
C ASN A 16 8.73 7.10 -44.81
N GLN A 17 8.07 7.48 -45.91
CA GLN A 17 8.54 8.46 -46.90
C GLN A 17 8.02 9.88 -46.61
N LYS A 18 7.39 10.08 -45.44
CA LYS A 18 6.74 11.33 -45.00
C LYS A 18 5.56 11.75 -45.89
N GLN A 19 4.98 10.82 -46.64
CA GLN A 19 3.80 11.09 -47.47
C GLN A 19 2.53 10.87 -46.66
N ILE A 20 1.58 11.80 -46.81
CA ILE A 20 0.25 11.68 -46.22
C ILE A 20 -0.59 10.77 -47.10
N ARG A 21 -1.18 9.75 -46.49
CA ARG A 21 -2.10 8.83 -47.15
C ARG A 21 -3.45 8.83 -46.43
N THR A 22 -4.51 8.70 -47.21
CA THR A 22 -5.88 8.57 -46.71
C THR A 22 -6.44 7.26 -47.20
N PHE A 23 -7.06 6.52 -46.29
CA PHE A 23 -7.63 5.22 -46.54
C PHE A 23 -9.06 5.16 -46.04
N GLU A 24 -9.87 4.43 -46.78
CA GLU A 24 -11.23 4.07 -46.44
C GLU A 24 -11.36 2.56 -46.66
N CYS A 25 -11.80 1.83 -45.64
CA CYS A 25 -12.04 0.41 -45.78
C CYS A 25 -13.29 -0.03 -45.02
N GLN A 26 -13.96 -1.03 -45.59
CA GLN A 26 -15.17 -1.61 -45.04
C GLN A 26 -14.81 -2.88 -44.30
N LEU A 27 -15.12 -2.92 -43.01
CA LEU A 27 -14.80 -4.01 -42.10
C LEU A 27 -16.08 -4.44 -41.37
N TYR A 28 -16.11 -5.69 -40.94
CA TYR A 28 -17.31 -6.28 -40.33
C TYR A 28 -17.19 -6.45 -38.82
N GLN A 29 -16.03 -6.15 -38.25
CA GLN A 29 -15.69 -6.36 -36.84
C GLN A 29 -14.77 -5.24 -36.35
N LEU A 30 -15.04 -4.72 -35.16
CA LEU A 30 -14.23 -3.68 -34.52
C LEU A 30 -12.82 -4.20 -34.22
N GLU A 31 -12.69 -5.47 -33.84
CA GLU A 31 -11.42 -6.12 -33.56
C GLU A 31 -10.51 -6.05 -34.80
N THR A 32 -11.05 -6.34 -35.98
CA THR A 32 -10.29 -6.24 -37.24
C THR A 32 -9.87 -4.81 -37.53
N VAL A 33 -10.69 -3.81 -37.18
CA VAL A 33 -10.31 -2.39 -37.27
C VAL A 33 -9.10 -2.13 -36.37
N LEU A 34 -9.20 -2.46 -35.08
CA LEU A 34 -8.14 -2.21 -34.10
C LEU A 34 -6.83 -2.93 -34.45
N ASP A 35 -6.90 -4.18 -34.89
CA ASP A 35 -5.74 -4.96 -35.32
C ASP A 35 -5.08 -4.33 -36.56
N THR A 36 -5.88 -3.84 -37.50
CA THR A 36 -5.37 -3.14 -38.69
C THR A 36 -4.65 -1.85 -38.31
N LEU A 37 -5.21 -1.06 -37.39
CA LEU A 37 -4.58 0.15 -36.86
C LEU A 37 -3.25 -0.16 -36.17
N ASN A 38 -3.22 -1.20 -35.33
CA ASN A 38 -2.01 -1.67 -34.65
C ASN A 38 -0.93 -2.11 -35.64
N LEU A 39 -1.28 -2.88 -36.69
CA LEU A 39 -0.32 -3.31 -37.70
C LEU A 39 0.27 -2.13 -38.48
N ILE A 40 -0.56 -1.14 -38.82
CA ILE A 40 -0.12 0.05 -39.55
C ILE A 40 0.83 0.90 -38.69
N ALA A 41 0.52 1.09 -37.41
CA ALA A 41 1.39 1.79 -36.46
C ALA A 41 2.70 1.02 -36.21
N ALA A 42 2.62 -0.30 -36.04
CA ALA A 42 3.80 -1.16 -35.87
C ALA A 42 4.73 -1.19 -37.10
N ALA A 43 4.19 -0.98 -38.30
CA ALA A 43 4.98 -0.83 -39.54
C ALA A 43 5.71 0.52 -39.65
N GLY A 44 5.58 1.40 -38.64
CA GLY A 44 6.26 2.69 -38.55
C GLY A 44 5.47 3.87 -39.11
N ASN A 45 4.23 3.64 -39.57
CA ASN A 45 3.38 4.74 -40.05
C ASN A 45 2.80 5.51 -38.85
N LEU A 46 2.80 6.84 -38.93
CA LEU A 46 2.19 7.69 -37.91
C LEU A 46 0.70 7.89 -38.23
N LEU A 47 -0.18 7.44 -37.36
CA LEU A 47 -1.62 7.67 -37.48
C LEU A 47 -1.93 9.12 -37.07
N LEU A 48 -2.60 9.88 -37.95
CA LEU A 48 -2.98 11.27 -37.69
C LEU A 48 -4.46 11.41 -37.32
N GLU A 49 -5.32 10.72 -38.05
CA GLU A 49 -6.76 10.74 -37.84
C GLU A 49 -7.31 9.34 -38.09
N THR A 50 -8.10 8.83 -37.15
CA THR A 50 -8.75 7.53 -37.25
C THR A 50 -10.16 7.62 -36.69
N TYR A 51 -11.15 7.20 -37.46
CA TYR A 51 -12.52 7.10 -36.99
C TYR A 51 -13.28 6.02 -37.74
N ILE A 52 -14.26 5.44 -37.07
CA ILE A 52 -15.19 4.48 -37.65
C ILE A 52 -16.56 5.12 -37.81
N VAL A 53 -17.28 4.71 -38.86
CA VAL A 53 -18.68 5.05 -39.07
C VAL A 53 -19.49 3.75 -39.07
N GLU A 54 -20.45 3.66 -38.17
CA GLU A 54 -21.39 2.54 -38.04
C GLU A 54 -22.81 3.11 -37.90
N ASP A 55 -23.74 2.67 -38.74
CA ASP A 55 -25.13 3.15 -38.73
C ASP A 55 -25.27 4.70 -38.72
N GLY A 56 -24.34 5.38 -39.42
CA GLY A 56 -24.29 6.85 -39.49
C GLY A 56 -23.66 7.53 -38.26
N HIS A 57 -23.24 6.77 -37.25
CA HIS A 57 -22.55 7.29 -36.08
C HIS A 57 -21.03 7.24 -36.25
N ARG A 58 -20.38 8.40 -36.10
CA ARG A 58 -18.93 8.52 -36.11
C ARG A 58 -18.35 8.34 -34.71
N THR A 59 -17.45 7.39 -34.57
CA THR A 59 -16.64 7.19 -33.36
C THR A 59 -15.18 7.48 -33.68
N ASN A 60 -14.62 8.52 -33.06
CA ASN A 60 -13.20 8.83 -33.20
C ASN A 60 -12.37 7.84 -32.37
N LEU A 61 -11.34 7.28 -32.99
CA LEU A 61 -10.37 6.41 -32.34
C LEU A 61 -9.12 7.25 -32.04
N SER A 62 -8.59 7.12 -30.83
CA SER A 62 -7.37 7.85 -30.45
C SER A 62 -6.16 7.22 -31.11
N HIS A 63 -5.48 7.94 -32.00
CA HIS A 63 -4.24 7.48 -32.64
C HIS A 63 -3.12 7.17 -31.61
N GLN A 64 -3.12 7.88 -30.48
CA GLN A 64 -2.19 7.71 -29.36
C GLN A 64 -2.30 6.33 -28.69
N ALA A 65 -3.44 5.65 -28.84
CA ALA A 65 -3.62 4.30 -28.31
C ALA A 65 -2.83 3.24 -29.10
N PHE A 66 -2.42 3.55 -30.33
CA PHE A 66 -1.80 2.60 -31.27
C PHE A 66 -0.32 2.87 -31.51
N ASP A 67 0.16 4.11 -31.29
CA ASP A 67 1.57 4.48 -31.50
C ASP A 67 2.47 4.24 -30.27
N GLY A 68 1.86 3.99 -29.10
CA GLY A 68 2.55 3.74 -27.84
C GLY A 68 3.38 4.91 -27.30
N GLN A 69 3.40 6.07 -27.96
CA GLN A 69 4.34 7.15 -27.64
C GLN A 69 3.99 7.86 -26.33
N ASP A 70 2.71 7.98 -26.00
CA ASP A 70 2.27 8.59 -24.75
C ASP A 70 2.56 7.72 -23.52
N LEU A 71 2.68 6.40 -23.69
CA LEU A 71 3.02 5.47 -22.61
C LEU A 71 4.53 5.27 -22.44
N LEU A 72 5.33 5.47 -23.49
CA LEU A 72 6.78 5.29 -23.42
C LEU A 72 7.46 6.22 -22.42
N ARG A 73 7.00 7.47 -22.32
CA ARG A 73 7.57 8.45 -21.39
C ARG A 73 7.39 8.05 -19.91
N PRO A 74 6.17 7.77 -19.40
CA PRO A 74 6.00 7.33 -18.02
C PRO A 74 6.66 5.96 -17.76
N ILE A 75 6.66 5.03 -18.72
CA ILE A 75 7.36 3.75 -18.58
C ILE A 75 8.87 3.94 -18.42
N ARG A 76 9.50 4.78 -19.25
CA ARG A 76 10.93 5.11 -19.11
C ARG A 76 11.24 5.81 -17.80
N ALA A 77 10.37 6.73 -17.37
CA ALA A 77 10.54 7.39 -16.07
C ALA A 77 10.52 6.38 -14.92
N LEU A 78 9.60 5.42 -14.94
CA LEU A 78 9.57 4.32 -13.96
C LEU A 78 10.82 3.45 -14.04
N GLN A 79 11.25 3.08 -15.25
CA GLN A 79 12.46 2.29 -15.45
C GLN A 79 13.69 2.98 -14.84
N THR A 80 13.89 4.27 -15.11
CA THR A 80 15.01 5.05 -14.54
C THR A 80 14.94 5.11 -13.02
N GLN A 81 13.75 5.27 -12.42
CA GLN A 81 13.59 5.26 -10.97
C GLN A 81 13.98 3.90 -10.36
N TRP A 82 13.56 2.81 -11.01
CA TRP A 82 13.90 1.45 -10.56
C TRP A 82 15.39 1.15 -10.71
N GLU A 83 16.01 1.51 -11.83
CA GLU A 83 17.45 1.35 -12.05
C GLU A 83 18.27 2.16 -11.03
N ALA A 84 17.85 3.40 -10.73
CA ALA A 84 18.49 4.22 -9.71
C ALA A 84 18.37 3.61 -8.30
N LEU A 85 17.23 3.00 -7.96
CA LEU A 85 17.04 2.34 -6.68
C LEU A 85 17.87 1.05 -6.58
N LEU A 86 17.90 0.25 -7.66
CA LEU A 86 18.58 -1.05 -7.68
C LEU A 86 20.09 -0.95 -7.89
N SER A 87 20.60 0.18 -8.40
CA SER A 87 22.04 0.45 -8.55
C SER A 87 22.72 0.87 -7.25
N GLN A 88 21.96 1.17 -6.20
CA GLN A 88 22.54 1.41 -4.88
C GLN A 88 23.13 0.09 -4.33
N PRO A 89 24.32 0.11 -3.72
CA PRO A 89 24.89 -1.09 -3.12
C PRO A 89 23.89 -1.66 -2.12
N ARG A 90 23.56 -2.95 -2.24
CA ARG A 90 22.65 -3.65 -1.33
C ARG A 90 23.00 -3.42 0.14
N VAL A 91 24.29 -3.25 0.44
CA VAL A 91 24.81 -2.94 1.77
C VAL A 91 24.24 -1.62 2.33
N VAL A 92 24.07 -0.59 1.50
CA VAL A 92 23.52 0.71 1.92
C VAL A 92 22.02 0.58 2.20
N ILE A 93 21.27 -0.05 1.29
CA ILE A 93 19.82 -0.26 1.46
C ILE A 93 19.54 -1.09 2.71
N LEU A 94 20.25 -2.21 2.89
CA LEU A 94 20.10 -3.08 4.05
C LEU A 94 20.51 -2.37 5.35
N ALA A 95 21.61 -1.60 5.35
CA ALA A 95 22.02 -0.83 6.52
C ALA A 95 20.97 0.22 6.94
N THR A 96 20.33 0.88 5.99
CA THR A 96 19.24 1.84 6.26
C THR A 96 18.01 1.13 6.82
N ILE A 97 17.59 0.02 6.22
CA ILE A 97 16.48 -0.80 6.71
C ILE A 97 16.77 -1.31 8.12
N ASP A 98 17.97 -1.84 8.37
CA ASP A 98 18.37 -2.35 9.68
C ASP A 98 18.37 -1.26 10.74
N ARG A 99 18.82 -0.06 10.41
CA ARG A 99 18.79 1.09 11.32
C ARG A 99 17.34 1.46 11.66
N PHE A 100 16.47 1.56 10.66
CA PHE A 100 15.06 1.89 10.86
C PHE A 100 14.36 0.82 11.71
N LEU A 101 14.59 -0.46 11.42
CA LEU A 101 14.07 -1.59 12.21
C LEU A 101 14.56 -1.53 13.66
N LEU A 102 15.85 -1.24 13.87
CA LEU A 102 16.41 -1.10 15.21
C LEU A 102 15.74 0.04 15.99
N GLU A 103 15.60 1.21 15.37
CA GLU A 103 14.94 2.38 15.97
C GLU A 103 13.47 2.05 16.34
N MET A 104 12.73 1.39 15.46
CA MET A 104 11.35 0.97 15.73
C MET A 104 11.24 -0.04 16.88
N VAL A 105 12.14 -1.02 16.94
CA VAL A 105 12.16 -2.03 18.03
C VAL A 105 12.43 -1.36 19.38
N LEU A 106 13.41 -0.46 19.42
CA LEU A 106 13.72 0.29 20.65
C LEU A 106 12.55 1.17 21.08
N GLN A 107 11.94 1.91 20.15
CA GLN A 107 10.77 2.73 20.45
C GLN A 107 9.60 1.87 20.97
N ARG A 108 9.42 0.67 20.43
CA ARG A 108 8.36 -0.23 20.88
C ARG A 108 8.59 -0.73 22.31
N ILE A 109 9.84 -1.04 22.67
CA ILE A 109 10.22 -1.42 24.04
C ILE A 109 9.91 -0.27 25.01
N ASP A 110 10.34 0.95 24.68
CA ASP A 110 10.07 2.15 25.50
C ASP A 110 8.57 2.39 25.70
N GLN A 111 7.75 2.23 24.65
CA GLN A 111 6.29 2.31 24.77
C GLN A 111 5.72 1.31 25.78
N TYR A 112 6.21 0.07 25.81
CA TYR A 112 5.77 -0.90 26.81
C TYR A 112 6.18 -0.48 28.23
N GLU A 113 7.40 0.03 28.41
CA GLU A 113 7.88 0.50 29.72
C GLU A 113 7.04 1.67 30.26
N VAL A 114 6.72 2.64 29.41
CA VAL A 114 5.85 3.77 29.75
C VAL A 114 4.45 3.30 30.14
N VAL A 115 3.88 2.38 29.37
CA VAL A 115 2.54 1.84 29.63
C VAL A 115 2.52 1.02 30.93
N MET A 116 3.53 0.19 31.18
CA MET A 116 3.68 -0.55 32.43
C MET A 116 3.73 0.40 33.64
N ALA A 117 4.56 1.46 33.58
CA ALA A 117 4.64 2.45 34.64
C ALA A 117 3.29 3.15 34.92
N SER A 118 2.50 3.40 33.88
CA SER A 118 1.14 3.95 34.01
C SER A 118 0.19 3.00 34.74
N TYR A 119 0.23 1.70 34.41
CA TYR A 119 -0.55 0.68 35.09
C TYR A 119 -0.13 0.50 36.54
N ASP A 120 1.17 0.48 36.83
CA ASP A 120 1.69 0.39 38.20
C ASP A 120 1.27 1.58 39.06
N CYS A 121 1.30 2.79 38.50
CA CYS A 121 0.78 3.99 39.16
C CYS A 121 -0.71 3.84 39.50
N THR A 122 -1.50 3.27 38.57
CA THR A 122 -2.93 3.04 38.77
C THR A 122 -3.19 1.96 39.82
N ILE A 123 -2.43 0.87 39.81
CA ILE A 123 -2.47 -0.19 40.83
C ILE A 123 -2.21 0.41 42.21
N THR A 124 -1.12 1.18 42.35
CA THR A 124 -0.76 1.85 43.61
C THR A 124 -1.89 2.75 44.12
N LYS A 125 -2.56 3.50 43.23
CA LYS A 125 -3.72 4.34 43.60
C LYS A 125 -4.90 3.49 44.07
N LEU A 126 -5.21 2.40 43.38
CA LEU A 126 -6.33 1.50 43.73
C LEU A 126 -6.07 0.78 45.06
N GLU A 127 -4.85 0.34 45.32
CA GLU A 127 -4.44 -0.28 46.58
C GLU A 127 -4.61 0.69 47.76
N ASN A 128 -4.22 1.95 47.58
CA ASN A 128 -4.45 3.00 48.56
C ASN A 128 -5.94 3.29 48.79
N LEU A 129 -6.77 3.28 47.74
CA LEU A 129 -8.21 3.45 47.86
C LEU A 129 -8.86 2.28 48.60
N LEU A 130 -8.48 1.04 48.28
CA LEU A 130 -8.92 -0.15 48.98
C LEU A 130 -8.64 -0.06 50.48
N LEU A 131 -7.41 0.29 50.85
CA LEU A 131 -7.01 0.43 52.25
C LEU A 131 -7.82 1.53 52.96
N LYS A 132 -8.01 2.70 52.33
CA LYS A 132 -8.82 3.79 52.89
C LYS A 132 -10.28 3.39 53.06
N THR A 133 -10.87 2.69 52.09
CA THR A 133 -12.26 2.21 52.14
C THR A 133 -12.44 1.16 53.25
N GLN A 134 -11.47 0.27 53.45
CA GLN A 134 -11.49 -0.71 54.54
C GLN A 134 -11.40 -0.07 55.92
N GLN A 135 -10.59 0.98 56.07
CA GLN A 135 -10.35 1.65 57.35
C GLN A 135 -11.46 2.65 57.73
N ARG A 136 -12.06 3.34 56.76
CA ARG A 136 -12.93 4.51 57.03
C ARG A 136 -14.42 4.25 56.92
N LEU A 137 -14.85 3.26 56.14
CA LEU A 137 -16.28 2.96 56.03
C LEU A 137 -16.70 1.90 57.05
N SER A 138 -17.85 2.10 57.68
CA SER A 138 -18.52 1.07 58.47
C SER A 138 -18.90 -0.14 57.60
N ALA A 139 -19.13 -1.29 58.23
CA ALA A 139 -19.52 -2.52 57.54
C ALA A 139 -20.94 -2.38 56.94
N SER A 140 -21.02 -1.82 55.73
CA SER A 140 -22.25 -1.61 54.97
C SER A 140 -22.19 -2.32 53.62
N ALA A 141 -23.36 -2.57 53.02
CA ALA A 141 -23.45 -3.15 51.67
C ALA A 141 -22.70 -2.30 50.62
N GLN A 142 -22.70 -0.98 50.78
CA GLN A 142 -21.97 -0.04 49.92
C GLN A 142 -20.45 -0.23 50.03
N ARG A 143 -19.92 -0.46 51.24
CA ARG A 143 -18.50 -0.78 51.45
C ARG A 143 -18.12 -2.06 50.70
N VAL A 144 -18.91 -3.12 50.82
CA VAL A 144 -18.64 -4.40 50.14
C VAL A 144 -18.62 -4.22 48.62
N HIS A 145 -19.59 -3.49 48.07
CA HIS A 145 -19.65 -3.22 46.62
C HIS A 145 -18.42 -2.44 46.13
N LEU A 146 -18.02 -1.37 46.84
CA LEU A 146 -16.84 -0.58 46.46
C LEU A 146 -15.54 -1.39 46.51
N LEU A 147 -15.37 -2.21 47.54
CA LEU A 147 -14.20 -3.09 47.65
C LEU A 147 -14.14 -4.10 46.50
N SER A 148 -15.27 -4.74 46.17
CA SER A 148 -15.36 -5.68 45.05
C SER A 148 -15.08 -5.00 43.70
N HIS A 149 -15.59 -3.78 43.52
CA HIS A 149 -15.34 -2.99 42.31
C HIS A 149 -13.85 -2.66 42.15
N TYR A 150 -13.20 -2.14 43.19
CA TYR A 150 -11.76 -1.84 43.15
C TYR A 150 -10.91 -3.09 42.95
N GLN A 151 -11.25 -4.20 43.61
CA GLN A 151 -10.56 -5.48 43.39
C GLN A 151 -10.65 -5.93 41.93
N THR A 152 -11.82 -5.80 41.30
CA THR A 152 -12.03 -6.16 39.89
C THR A 152 -11.15 -5.32 38.96
N ILE A 153 -11.11 -4.00 39.18
CA ILE A 153 -10.24 -3.11 38.38
C ILE A 153 -8.77 -3.47 38.62
N LEU A 154 -8.38 -3.74 39.86
CA LEU A 154 -7.01 -4.06 40.23
C LEU A 154 -6.53 -5.37 39.59
N THR A 155 -7.35 -6.43 39.61
CA THR A 155 -7.05 -7.68 38.88
C THR A 155 -6.89 -7.44 37.39
N ARG A 156 -7.69 -6.55 36.80
CA ARG A 156 -7.59 -6.17 35.39
C ARG A 156 -6.28 -5.42 35.09
N GLN A 157 -5.91 -4.46 35.93
CA GLN A 157 -4.67 -3.69 35.74
C GLN A 157 -3.43 -4.56 35.87
N ARG A 158 -3.39 -5.48 36.84
CA ARG A 158 -2.29 -6.45 36.97
C ARG A 158 -2.12 -7.30 35.71
N ARG A 159 -3.23 -7.79 35.15
CA ARG A 159 -3.20 -8.53 33.87
C ARG A 159 -2.62 -7.69 32.73
N TYR A 160 -2.90 -6.38 32.69
CA TYR A 160 -2.33 -5.50 31.67
C TYR A 160 -0.83 -5.30 31.84
N VAL A 161 -0.33 -5.24 33.09
CA VAL A 161 1.11 -5.25 33.36
C VAL A 161 1.73 -6.56 32.85
N ASP A 162 1.16 -7.71 33.19
CA ASP A 162 1.67 -9.01 32.75
C ASP A 162 1.72 -9.10 31.21
N GLN A 163 0.66 -8.65 30.53
CA GLN A 163 0.60 -8.63 29.06
C GLN A 163 1.62 -7.67 28.44
N ALA A 164 1.79 -6.48 29.02
CA ALA A 164 2.78 -5.51 28.56
C ALA A 164 4.21 -6.02 28.76
N GLN A 165 4.47 -6.74 29.86
CA GLN A 165 5.74 -7.36 30.15
C GLN A 165 6.08 -8.47 29.15
N VAL A 166 5.15 -9.39 28.89
CA VAL A 166 5.32 -10.43 27.86
C VAL A 166 5.62 -9.78 26.49
N GLY A 167 4.85 -8.76 26.10
CA GLY A 167 5.08 -8.04 24.86
C GLY A 167 6.47 -7.41 24.79
N ARG A 168 6.90 -6.72 25.85
CA ARG A 168 8.26 -6.13 25.94
C ARG A 168 9.34 -7.20 25.79
N ASP A 169 9.20 -8.32 26.48
CA ASP A 169 10.20 -9.40 26.48
C ASP A 169 10.33 -10.05 25.09
N GLU A 170 9.22 -10.22 24.35
CA GLU A 170 9.26 -10.64 22.94
C GLU A 170 10.05 -9.66 22.05
N TRP A 171 9.89 -8.35 22.26
CA TRP A 171 10.63 -7.34 21.50
C TRP A 171 12.11 -7.27 21.90
N LEU A 172 12.45 -7.51 23.16
CA LEU A 172 13.84 -7.66 23.62
C LEU A 172 14.52 -8.89 23.00
N GLU A 173 13.79 -9.99 22.86
CA GLU A 173 14.30 -11.16 22.15
C GLU A 173 14.57 -10.86 20.68
N LYS A 174 13.62 -10.19 20.00
CA LYS A 174 13.80 -9.74 18.60
C LYS A 174 15.01 -8.81 18.46
N LEU A 175 15.21 -7.88 19.39
CA LEU A 175 16.37 -7.00 19.43
C LEU A 175 17.68 -7.80 19.53
N THR A 176 17.70 -8.85 20.35
CA THR A 176 18.87 -9.72 20.54
C THR A 176 19.21 -10.45 19.24
N ARG A 177 18.20 -11.02 18.56
CA ARG A 177 18.37 -11.68 17.26
C ARG A 177 18.90 -10.71 16.18
N LEU A 178 18.36 -9.49 16.12
CA LEU A 178 18.82 -8.45 15.18
C LEU A 178 20.29 -8.06 15.43
N LYS A 179 20.70 -7.98 16.70
CA LYS A 179 22.11 -7.71 17.06
C LYS A 179 23.04 -8.86 16.68
N GLN A 180 22.62 -10.11 16.88
CA GLN A 180 23.38 -11.30 16.50
C GLN A 180 23.54 -11.42 14.99
N ALA A 181 22.49 -11.15 14.21
CA ALA A 181 22.53 -11.16 12.74
C ALA A 181 23.49 -10.11 12.15
N ARG A 182 23.91 -9.11 12.95
CA ARG A 182 24.86 -8.06 12.57
C ARG A 182 26.33 -8.39 12.87
N GLN A 183 26.63 -9.45 13.63
CA GLN A 183 28.01 -9.86 13.85
C GLN A 183 28.53 -10.62 12.61
N PRO A 184 29.59 -10.14 11.94
CA PRO A 184 30.20 -10.90 10.85
C PRO A 184 30.88 -12.16 11.41
N ILE A 185 30.76 -13.27 10.68
CA ILE A 185 31.61 -14.46 10.83
C ILE A 185 33.06 -14.08 10.52
#